data_AF-A0A836CMM1-F1
#
_entry.id   AF-A0A836CMM1-F1
#
_cell.length_a   1.000
_cell.length_b   1.000
_cell.length_c   1.000
_cell.angle_alpha   90.00
_cell.angle_beta   90.00
_cell.angle_gamma   90.00
#
_symmetry.space_group_name_H-M   'P 1'
#
loop_
_entity.id
_entity.type
_entity.pdbx_description
1 polymer ?
#
loop_
_entity_poly.entity_id
_entity_poly.type
_entity_poly.pdbx_seq_one_letter_code
_entity_poly.pdbx_strand_id
1 'polypeptide(L)'
;MTGQGKQAYRDVVTPAYTSETDTYVFQYSPPEHRRVVSEARHQNYKGPPMKILLLGKPCSGKGTIAPMLSRAYRAVVVSTGNLLRAEVKAESVLGAIAEEQMAKGKLLPSRLLLSLIQARLTHRDCGANGWILDGFPRSPEQARLLAEAELVPDCIVVLERPDELVREFALGRMQDSATGTIYHPKFNPPPPDAVHRLVWRTDDTPEVIESRLRQHHATMQRTLAEFKGVPTAQIDSARSDLDTFADVCDFVEAVAARKLEALGEEGLRRVSTEVDSRLKDVEVAPEEGEGPDAGTLVAAVRRCNRHDIRHYLPVYMGDSQERTRTLEGLVQSLVSAGVIDGTSVRDELQTPLARMERAAMIHFGVTLLQVPSHGVHVNGYTAIKVNGGDWWRPHKVWLGVRSMSKATYPGLLDQLAAGGLSSGVSLKENVVRECMEEASVPLSFSKNILPAGQVSYRYSTRKGLSTKILTVFDLQLPEDFVPFNGDGEVEEFRLVPIKEALDSIRQPNCALVMIDFALRHGFVKADDADYLELCHSLRAGHVPQ
;
A
#
# COMPACT_ATOMS: atom_id res chain seq x y z
N MET A 1 23.80 -2.04 -34.65
CA MET A 1 23.48 -0.87 -35.48
C MET A 1 24.78 -0.17 -35.87
N THR A 2 24.99 0.10 -37.16
CA THR A 2 26.22 0.65 -37.75
C THR A 2 26.29 2.18 -37.61
N GLY A 3 27.51 2.75 -37.67
CA GLY A 3 27.88 4.12 -37.25
C GLY A 3 27.11 5.34 -37.77
N GLN A 4 26.08 5.18 -38.60
CA GLN A 4 25.18 6.27 -39.01
C GLN A 4 24.31 6.80 -37.86
N GLY A 5 23.96 5.95 -36.88
CA GLY A 5 23.24 6.39 -35.69
C GLY A 5 24.06 7.39 -34.86
N LYS A 6 25.36 7.13 -34.65
CA LYS A 6 26.24 8.00 -33.84
C LYS A 6 26.46 9.39 -34.45
N GLN A 7 26.43 9.50 -35.78
CA GLN A 7 26.67 10.78 -36.46
C GLN A 7 25.49 11.76 -36.30
N ALA A 8 24.24 11.29 -36.44
CA ALA A 8 23.04 12.15 -36.31
C ALA A 8 22.86 12.73 -34.89
N TYR A 9 23.41 12.08 -33.86
CA TYR A 9 23.40 12.60 -32.49
C TYR A 9 24.42 13.72 -32.27
N ARG A 10 25.49 13.76 -33.07
CA ARG A 10 26.59 14.73 -32.92
C ARG A 10 26.31 16.07 -33.57
N ASP A 11 25.29 16.19 -34.42
CA ASP A 11 24.98 17.44 -35.12
C ASP A 11 24.14 18.42 -34.27
N VAL A 12 23.78 18.01 -33.04
CA VAL A 12 22.91 18.77 -32.12
C VAL A 12 23.69 19.14 -30.85
N VAL A 13 24.65 20.06 -30.98
CA VAL A 13 25.61 20.39 -29.91
C VAL A 13 25.34 21.77 -29.30
N THR A 14 25.11 21.80 -27.99
CA THR A 14 25.26 23.00 -27.15
C THR A 14 26.73 23.27 -26.82
N PRO A 15 27.11 24.48 -26.35
CA PRO A 15 28.50 24.82 -26.08
C PRO A 15 29.20 23.78 -25.19
N ALA A 16 30.43 23.41 -25.57
CA ALA A 16 31.26 22.50 -24.80
C ALA A 16 31.77 23.20 -23.52
N TYR A 17 31.74 22.49 -22.40
CA TYR A 17 32.17 22.99 -21.10
C TYR A 17 33.58 22.57 -20.75
N THR A 18 34.47 23.49 -20.40
CA THR A 18 35.75 23.19 -19.75
C THR A 18 35.62 23.27 -18.23
N SER A 19 36.13 22.27 -17.49
CA SER A 19 36.21 22.33 -16.03
C SER A 19 37.02 23.54 -15.55
N GLU A 20 36.82 24.02 -14.33
CA GLU A 20 37.64 25.11 -13.74
C GLU A 20 39.15 24.80 -13.71
N THR A 21 39.50 23.51 -13.81
CA THR A 21 40.87 23.01 -13.91
C THR A 21 41.35 22.81 -15.36
N ASP A 22 40.57 23.24 -16.37
CA ASP A 22 40.77 23.08 -17.82
C ASP A 22 41.10 21.65 -18.29
N THR A 23 40.79 20.64 -17.47
CA THR A 23 41.27 19.27 -17.68
C THR A 23 40.27 18.40 -18.44
N TYR A 24 38.99 18.77 -18.44
CA TYR A 24 37.93 17.98 -19.05
C TYR A 24 36.96 18.85 -19.83
N VAL A 25 36.52 18.34 -21.01
CA VAL A 25 35.52 18.97 -21.85
C VAL A 25 34.23 18.14 -21.83
N PHE A 26 33.18 18.64 -21.18
CA PHE A 26 31.86 17.97 -21.12
C PHE A 26 30.85 18.67 -22.03
N GLN A 27 30.18 17.91 -22.88
CA GLN A 27 29.14 18.41 -23.77
C GLN A 27 27.75 18.07 -23.22
N TYR A 28 27.08 19.10 -22.71
CA TYR A 28 25.68 18.97 -22.29
C TYR A 28 24.76 18.81 -23.50
N SER A 29 23.56 18.28 -23.27
CA SER A 29 22.48 18.26 -24.28
C SER A 29 21.15 18.69 -23.65
N PRO A 30 20.44 19.67 -24.23
CA PRO A 30 19.16 20.14 -23.73
C PRO A 30 18.12 19.02 -23.51
N PRO A 31 17.17 19.21 -22.56
CA PRO A 31 16.11 18.23 -22.30
C PRO A 31 15.33 17.79 -23.54
N GLU A 32 15.00 18.71 -24.44
CA GLU A 32 14.30 18.47 -25.70
C GLU A 32 15.08 17.55 -26.63
N HIS A 33 16.39 17.74 -26.77
CA HIS A 33 17.25 16.90 -27.60
C HIS A 33 17.37 15.50 -27.01
N ARG A 34 17.58 15.40 -25.69
CA ARG A 34 17.62 14.10 -24.99
C ARG A 34 16.31 13.33 -25.16
N ARG A 35 15.18 14.03 -25.19
CA ARG A 35 13.87 13.44 -25.44
C ARG A 35 13.74 12.89 -26.87
N VAL A 36 14.07 13.69 -27.88
CA VAL A 36 14.04 13.25 -29.29
C VAL A 36 14.91 12.01 -29.52
N VAL A 37 16.13 12.01 -28.97
CA VAL A 37 17.07 10.90 -29.12
C VAL A 37 16.57 9.61 -28.46
N SER A 38 16.02 9.71 -27.23
CA SER A 38 15.50 8.54 -26.53
C SER A 38 14.20 8.00 -27.16
N GLU A 39 13.32 8.87 -27.68
CA GLU A 39 12.11 8.47 -28.40
C GLU A 39 12.44 7.82 -29.77
N ALA A 40 13.45 8.31 -30.49
CA ALA A 40 13.90 7.68 -31.73
C ALA A 40 14.46 6.27 -31.50
N ARG A 41 15.17 6.04 -30.38
CA ARG A 41 15.60 4.69 -29.97
C ARG A 41 14.43 3.79 -29.63
N HIS A 42 13.43 4.30 -28.91
CA HIS A 42 12.21 3.56 -28.56
C HIS A 42 11.51 2.96 -29.79
N GLN A 43 11.32 3.76 -30.85
CA GLN A 43 10.68 3.31 -32.08
C GLN A 43 11.41 2.15 -32.76
N ASN A 44 12.72 2.01 -32.52
CA ASN A 44 13.57 1.00 -33.13
C ASN A 44 13.79 -0.23 -32.24
N TYR A 45 13.47 -0.15 -30.94
CA TYR A 45 13.69 -1.25 -30.02
C TYR A 45 12.58 -2.29 -30.10
N LYS A 46 12.94 -3.53 -30.45
CA LYS A 46 12.05 -4.70 -30.49
C LYS A 46 12.53 -5.85 -29.58
N GLY A 47 13.43 -5.54 -28.65
CA GLY A 47 13.98 -6.52 -27.71
C GLY A 47 13.03 -6.83 -26.55
N PRO A 48 13.37 -7.82 -25.71
CA PRO A 48 12.56 -8.20 -24.57
C PRO A 48 12.62 -7.11 -23.48
N PRO A 49 11.71 -7.12 -22.50
CA PRO A 49 11.82 -6.29 -21.30
C PRO A 49 13.18 -6.49 -20.60
N MET A 50 13.83 -5.38 -20.25
CA MET A 50 15.18 -5.38 -19.66
C MET A 50 15.17 -4.94 -18.20
N LYS A 51 15.90 -5.68 -17.35
CA LYS A 51 16.17 -5.40 -15.94
C LYS A 51 17.58 -4.84 -15.81
N ILE A 52 17.71 -3.53 -15.64
CA ILE A 52 18.98 -2.82 -15.68
C ILE A 52 19.33 -2.32 -14.28
N LEU A 53 20.53 -2.65 -13.80
CA LEU A 53 21.09 -2.05 -12.59
C LEU A 53 22.00 -0.89 -12.98
N LEU A 54 21.65 0.34 -12.59
CA LEU A 54 22.41 1.54 -12.93
C LEU A 54 23.20 2.07 -11.72
N LEU A 55 24.52 1.96 -11.80
CA LEU A 55 25.47 2.30 -10.74
C LEU A 55 26.42 3.42 -11.21
N GLY A 56 27.15 3.99 -10.27
CA GLY A 56 28.16 5.02 -10.53
C GLY A 56 28.24 6.05 -9.41
N LYS A 57 29.30 6.88 -9.46
CA LYS A 57 29.57 7.93 -8.47
C LYS A 57 28.40 8.93 -8.32
N PRO A 58 28.28 9.66 -7.20
CA PRO A 58 27.42 10.85 -7.16
C PRO A 58 27.69 11.74 -8.37
N CYS A 59 26.67 12.40 -8.91
CA CYS A 59 26.80 13.29 -10.08
C CYS A 59 27.39 12.65 -11.36
N SER A 60 27.42 11.32 -11.50
CA SER A 60 27.87 10.62 -12.72
C SER A 60 26.87 10.65 -13.89
N GLY A 61 25.78 11.41 -13.79
CA GLY A 61 24.77 11.49 -14.86
C GLY A 61 23.64 10.45 -14.80
N LYS A 62 23.56 9.60 -13.76
CA LYS A 62 22.47 8.60 -13.61
C LYS A 62 21.06 9.20 -13.73
N GLY A 63 20.83 10.36 -13.11
CA GLY A 63 19.55 11.08 -13.18
C GLY A 63 19.20 11.58 -14.58
N THR A 64 20.17 11.71 -15.48
CA THR A 64 19.96 12.01 -16.90
C THR A 64 19.73 10.73 -17.70
N ILE A 65 20.59 9.73 -17.51
CA ILE A 65 20.60 8.50 -18.31
C ILE A 65 19.39 7.60 -17.99
N ALA A 66 18.99 7.44 -16.73
CA ALA A 66 17.87 6.57 -16.37
C ALA A 66 16.54 6.99 -17.04
N PRO A 67 16.13 8.27 -17.04
CA PRO A 67 14.94 8.71 -17.80
C PRO A 67 15.08 8.53 -19.31
N MET A 68 16.28 8.67 -19.88
CA MET A 68 16.50 8.42 -21.31
C MET A 68 16.33 6.93 -21.64
N LEU A 69 16.90 6.04 -20.83
CA LEU A 69 16.75 4.59 -20.98
C LEU A 69 15.30 4.15 -20.77
N SER A 70 14.60 4.75 -19.81
CA SER A 70 13.19 4.49 -19.55
C SER A 70 12.33 4.81 -20.76
N ARG A 71 12.57 5.94 -21.43
CA ARG A 71 11.90 6.27 -22.70
C ARG A 71 12.28 5.30 -23.80
N ALA A 72 13.57 4.98 -23.95
CA ALA A 72 14.08 4.12 -25.03
C ALA A 72 13.65 2.65 -24.93
N TYR A 73 13.44 2.13 -23.72
CA TYR A 73 13.13 0.71 -23.50
C TYR A 73 11.78 0.46 -22.82
N ARG A 74 11.01 1.53 -22.55
CA ARG A 74 9.79 1.52 -21.71
C ARG A 74 10.01 1.04 -20.27
N ALA A 75 11.24 0.76 -19.87
CA ALA A 75 11.57 0.24 -18.57
C ALA A 75 11.23 1.23 -17.46
N VAL A 76 10.71 0.72 -16.35
CA VAL A 76 10.29 1.54 -15.22
C VAL A 76 11.50 1.96 -14.39
N VAL A 77 11.73 3.27 -14.21
CA VAL A 77 12.79 3.75 -13.31
C VAL A 77 12.36 3.61 -11.86
N VAL A 78 13.06 2.74 -11.13
CA VAL A 78 12.92 2.57 -9.69
C VAL A 78 14.14 3.21 -9.03
N SER A 79 14.03 4.49 -8.68
CA SER A 79 15.09 5.19 -7.95
C SER A 79 14.81 5.16 -6.46
N THR A 80 15.76 4.69 -5.64
CA THR A 80 15.57 4.62 -4.18
C THR A 80 15.33 6.00 -3.59
N GLY A 81 15.99 7.03 -4.13
CA GLY A 81 15.77 8.41 -3.69
C GLY A 81 14.37 8.92 -4.03
N ASN A 82 13.82 8.54 -5.19
CA ASN A 82 12.44 8.90 -5.55
C ASN A 82 11.42 8.13 -4.72
N LEU A 83 11.66 6.84 -4.46
CA LEU A 83 10.81 6.06 -3.57
C LEU A 83 10.79 6.69 -2.18
N LEU A 84 11.94 6.93 -1.57
CA LEU A 84 12.00 7.58 -0.25
C LEU A 84 11.37 8.98 -0.26
N ARG A 85 11.62 9.81 -1.27
CA ARG A 85 10.96 11.12 -1.38
C ARG A 85 9.45 11.00 -1.59
N ALA A 86 8.99 10.00 -2.32
CA ALA A 86 7.57 9.72 -2.48
C ALA A 86 6.96 9.27 -1.15
N GLU A 87 7.67 8.47 -0.35
CA GLU A 87 7.26 8.09 1.01
C GLU A 87 7.24 9.29 1.97
N VAL A 88 8.23 10.18 1.88
CA VAL A 88 8.27 11.46 2.63
C VAL A 88 7.10 12.36 2.20
N LYS A 89 6.88 12.53 0.89
CA LYS A 89 5.77 13.31 0.33
C LYS A 89 4.40 12.70 0.66
N ALA A 90 4.32 11.37 0.74
CA ALA A 90 3.14 10.63 1.14
C ALA A 90 2.94 10.60 2.66
N GLU A 91 3.85 11.22 3.42
CA GLU A 91 3.84 11.28 4.90
C GLU A 91 3.73 9.88 5.53
N SER A 92 4.36 8.87 4.93
CA SER A 92 4.28 7.49 5.41
C SER A 92 5.17 7.25 6.64
N VAL A 93 4.93 6.16 7.39
CA VAL A 93 5.79 5.76 8.52
C VAL A 93 7.24 5.63 8.09
N LEU A 94 7.45 5.02 6.92
CA LEU A 94 8.76 4.88 6.31
C LEU A 94 9.31 6.23 5.82
N GLY A 95 8.46 7.10 5.29
CA GLY A 95 8.80 8.48 4.94
C GLY A 95 9.33 9.26 6.14
N ALA A 96 8.67 9.16 7.30
CA ALA A 96 9.12 9.80 8.54
C ALA A 96 10.47 9.25 9.03
N ILE A 97 10.65 7.92 9.01
CA ILE A 97 11.95 7.29 9.32
C ILE A 97 13.01 7.75 8.31
N ALA A 98 12.65 7.81 7.02
CA ALA A 98 13.55 8.21 5.96
C ALA A 98 13.98 9.67 6.09
N GLU A 99 13.04 10.56 6.34
CA GLU A 99 13.25 11.99 6.56
C GLU A 99 14.17 12.23 7.76
N GLU A 100 13.91 11.57 8.89
CA GLU A 100 14.75 11.69 10.08
C GLU A 100 16.18 11.18 9.83
N GLN A 101 16.34 10.02 9.19
CA GLN A 101 17.66 9.49 8.87
C GLN A 101 18.38 10.35 7.83
N MET A 102 17.68 10.82 6.79
CA MET A 102 18.23 11.69 5.75
C MET A 102 18.67 13.06 6.30
N ALA A 103 17.87 13.67 7.18
CA ALA A 103 18.23 14.92 7.87
C ALA A 103 19.48 14.76 8.74
N LYS A 104 19.71 13.56 9.30
CA LYS A 104 20.91 13.20 10.07
C LYS A 104 22.07 12.71 9.20
N GLY A 105 21.93 12.70 7.87
CA GLY A 105 22.91 12.17 6.93
C GLY A 105 23.13 10.65 7.04
N LYS A 106 22.22 9.92 7.69
CA LYS A 106 22.26 8.47 7.89
C LYS A 106 21.49 7.73 6.79
N LEU A 107 21.93 6.52 6.46
CA LEU A 107 21.25 5.64 5.52
C LEU A 107 20.17 4.85 6.25
N LEU A 108 19.02 4.61 5.61
CA LEU A 108 18.04 3.64 6.12
C LEU A 108 18.66 2.23 6.18
N PRO A 109 18.16 1.36 7.07
CA PRO A 109 18.57 -0.04 7.11
C PRO A 109 18.40 -0.74 5.75
N SER A 110 19.40 -1.51 5.34
CA SER A 110 19.46 -2.16 4.02
C SER A 110 18.24 -3.04 3.70
N ARG A 111 17.73 -3.79 4.68
CA ARG A 111 16.54 -4.64 4.52
C ARG A 111 15.24 -3.85 4.31
N LEU A 112 15.15 -2.65 4.90
CA LEU A 112 13.99 -1.77 4.73
C LEU A 112 13.99 -1.12 3.33
N LEU A 113 15.16 -0.76 2.83
CA LEU A 113 15.31 -0.30 1.44
C LEU A 113 15.00 -1.41 0.43
N LEU A 114 15.44 -2.65 0.72
CA LEU A 114 15.14 -3.80 -0.12
C LEU A 114 13.63 -4.04 -0.23
N SER A 115 12.89 -4.01 0.88
CA SER A 115 11.44 -4.29 0.85
C SER A 115 10.66 -3.25 0.03
N LEU A 116 11.04 -1.98 0.10
CA LEU A 116 10.50 -0.93 -0.77
C LEU A 116 10.73 -1.20 -2.25
N ILE A 117 11.99 -1.52 -2.58
CA ILE A 117 12.39 -1.79 -3.95
C ILE A 117 11.64 -3.02 -4.45
N GLN A 118 11.58 -4.09 -3.66
CA GLN A 118 10.87 -5.31 -4.00
C GLN A 118 9.38 -5.05 -4.25
N ALA A 119 8.70 -4.33 -3.35
CA ALA A 119 7.30 -3.96 -3.53
C ALA A 119 7.05 -3.15 -4.81
N ARG A 120 7.99 -2.26 -5.20
CA ARG A 120 7.87 -1.52 -6.46
C ARG A 120 8.14 -2.37 -7.69
N LEU A 121 9.15 -3.25 -7.61
CA LEU A 121 9.59 -4.10 -8.73
C LEU A 121 8.62 -5.24 -9.04
N THR A 122 7.79 -5.67 -8.07
CA THR A 122 6.75 -6.68 -8.28
C THR A 122 5.48 -6.14 -8.96
N HIS A 123 5.39 -4.82 -9.15
CA HIS A 123 4.24 -4.22 -9.81
C HIS A 123 4.17 -4.61 -11.30
N ARG A 124 2.94 -4.68 -11.85
CA ARG A 124 2.66 -5.29 -13.17
C ARG A 124 3.40 -4.59 -14.31
N ASP A 125 3.62 -3.28 -14.19
CA ASP A 125 4.37 -2.47 -15.16
C ASP A 125 5.86 -2.83 -15.21
N CYS A 126 6.50 -3.09 -14.06
CA CYS A 126 7.88 -3.57 -13.97
C CYS A 126 8.04 -4.97 -14.57
N GLY A 127 7.06 -5.85 -14.39
CA GLY A 127 7.05 -7.16 -15.02
C GLY A 127 6.89 -7.09 -16.54
N ALA A 128 6.00 -6.22 -17.02
CA ALA A 128 5.71 -6.07 -18.45
C ALA A 128 6.79 -5.33 -19.24
N ASN A 129 7.37 -4.27 -18.66
CA ASN A 129 8.28 -3.37 -19.37
C ASN A 129 9.74 -3.49 -18.90
N GLY A 130 10.01 -4.28 -17.87
CA GLY A 130 11.30 -4.30 -17.20
C GLY A 130 11.48 -3.10 -16.29
N TRP A 131 12.67 -2.96 -15.73
CA TRP A 131 12.95 -1.95 -14.71
C TRP A 131 14.40 -1.49 -14.76
N ILE A 132 14.62 -0.26 -14.29
CA ILE A 132 15.93 0.34 -14.10
C ILE A 132 16.05 0.66 -12.63
N LEU A 133 16.91 -0.06 -11.90
CA LEU A 133 17.15 0.20 -10.49
C LEU A 133 18.30 1.20 -10.34
N ASP A 134 17.99 2.38 -9.80
CA ASP A 134 18.95 3.48 -9.56
C ASP A 134 19.09 3.75 -8.05
N GLY A 135 20.33 3.74 -7.57
CA GLY A 135 20.65 4.13 -6.20
C GLY A 135 20.70 3.01 -5.17
N PHE A 136 20.43 1.75 -5.57
CA PHE A 136 20.60 0.53 -4.77
C PHE A 136 21.10 -0.59 -5.69
N PRO A 137 22.09 -1.42 -5.29
CA PRO A 137 22.80 -1.43 -4.01
C PRO A 137 23.95 -0.41 -3.97
N ARG A 138 24.33 0.03 -2.76
CA ARG A 138 25.48 0.91 -2.48
C ARG A 138 26.59 0.21 -1.69
N SER A 139 26.33 -1.01 -1.22
CA SER A 139 27.26 -1.83 -0.46
C SER A 139 27.17 -3.30 -0.89
N PRO A 140 28.22 -4.11 -0.61
CA PRO A 140 28.18 -5.55 -0.88
C PRO A 140 27.04 -6.27 -0.14
N GLU A 141 26.72 -5.83 1.07
CA GLU A 141 25.58 -6.35 1.83
C GLU A 141 24.26 -6.14 1.09
N GLN A 142 24.03 -4.95 0.53
CA GLN A 142 22.82 -4.66 -0.25
C GLN A 142 22.77 -5.46 -1.56
N ALA A 143 23.92 -5.72 -2.19
CA ALA A 143 23.97 -6.55 -3.39
C ALA A 143 23.62 -8.02 -3.07
N ARG A 144 24.10 -8.56 -1.95
CA ARG A 144 23.69 -9.90 -1.47
C ARG A 144 22.20 -9.97 -1.20
N LEU A 145 21.63 -8.94 -0.58
CA LEU A 145 20.19 -8.86 -0.34
C LEU A 145 19.36 -8.89 -1.64
N LEU A 146 19.81 -8.25 -2.72
CA LEU A 146 19.14 -8.36 -4.02
C LEU A 146 19.21 -9.79 -4.58
N ALA A 147 20.37 -10.43 -4.46
CA ALA A 147 20.55 -11.81 -4.91
C ALA A 147 19.68 -12.78 -4.10
N GLU A 148 19.62 -12.63 -2.78
CA GLU A 148 18.76 -13.41 -1.87
C GLU A 148 17.26 -13.22 -2.17
N ALA A 149 16.86 -12.01 -2.59
CA ALA A 149 15.48 -11.70 -2.96
C ALA A 149 15.13 -12.10 -4.41
N GLU A 150 16.03 -12.80 -5.12
CA GLU A 150 15.89 -13.21 -6.53
C GLU A 150 15.66 -12.03 -7.50
N LEU A 151 16.06 -10.82 -7.11
CA LEU A 151 15.96 -9.60 -7.91
C LEU A 151 17.23 -9.43 -8.77
N VAL A 152 17.46 -10.39 -9.66
CA VAL A 152 18.65 -10.43 -10.52
C VAL A 152 18.46 -9.55 -11.76
N PRO A 153 19.36 -8.56 -12.00
CA PRO A 153 19.34 -7.76 -13.22
C PRO A 153 19.87 -8.55 -14.43
N ASP A 154 19.39 -8.21 -15.63
CA ASP A 154 19.91 -8.74 -16.89
C ASP A 154 21.30 -8.17 -17.21
N CYS A 155 21.56 -6.92 -16.80
CA CYS A 155 22.86 -6.28 -16.96
C CYS A 155 23.11 -5.16 -15.93
N ILE A 156 24.39 -4.85 -15.73
CA ILE A 156 24.85 -3.78 -14.83
C ILE A 156 25.59 -2.72 -15.65
N VAL A 157 25.20 -1.47 -15.48
CA VAL A 157 25.83 -0.31 -16.11
C VAL A 157 26.44 0.56 -15.03
N VAL A 158 27.74 0.79 -15.10
CA VAL A 158 28.48 1.65 -14.17
C VAL A 158 28.90 2.91 -14.91
N LEU A 159 28.32 4.06 -14.55
CA LEU A 159 28.72 5.35 -15.09
C LEU A 159 29.94 5.88 -14.34
N GLU A 160 31.07 5.93 -15.03
CA GLU A 160 32.34 6.44 -14.51
C GLU A 160 32.49 7.91 -14.85
N ARG A 161 32.93 8.71 -13.87
CA ARG A 161 33.21 10.14 -14.02
C ARG A 161 34.42 10.50 -13.17
N PRO A 162 35.35 11.34 -13.67
CA PRO A 162 36.43 11.90 -12.86
C PRO A 162 35.90 12.61 -11.62
N ASP A 163 36.62 12.50 -10.50
CA ASP A 163 36.17 13.06 -9.22
C ASP A 163 36.12 14.59 -9.26
N GLU A 164 37.01 15.21 -10.04
CA GLU A 164 37.05 16.67 -10.27
C GLU A 164 35.72 17.15 -10.84
N LEU A 165 35.22 16.48 -11.88
CA LEU A 165 33.91 16.79 -12.46
C LEU A 165 32.77 16.46 -11.49
N VAL A 166 32.87 15.40 -10.68
CA VAL A 166 31.84 15.08 -9.68
C VAL A 166 31.69 16.21 -8.66
N ARG A 167 32.80 16.76 -8.16
CA ARG A 167 32.82 17.89 -7.22
C ARG A 167 32.16 19.12 -7.83
N GLU A 168 32.60 19.49 -9.02
CA GLU A 168 32.11 20.67 -9.75
C GLU A 168 30.60 20.59 -10.01
N PHE A 169 30.12 19.45 -10.52
CA PHE A 169 28.69 19.23 -10.72
C PHE A 169 27.91 19.25 -9.41
N ALA A 170 28.44 18.66 -8.34
CA ALA A 170 27.73 18.57 -7.07
C ALA A 170 27.52 19.95 -6.42
N LEU A 171 28.56 20.78 -6.39
CA LEU A 171 28.53 22.12 -5.79
C LEU A 171 27.64 23.09 -6.57
N GLY A 172 27.43 22.85 -7.87
CA GLY A 172 26.58 23.67 -8.72
C GLY A 172 25.09 23.29 -8.77
N ARG A 173 24.63 22.29 -7.99
CA ARG A 173 23.23 21.83 -8.04
C ARG A 173 22.27 22.73 -7.28
N MET A 174 21.22 23.13 -7.99
CA MET A 174 20.04 23.80 -7.45
C MET A 174 18.84 22.88 -7.59
N GLN A 175 17.85 23.07 -6.73
CA GLN A 175 16.59 22.35 -6.76
C GLN A 175 15.44 23.36 -6.80
N ASP A 176 14.47 23.14 -7.68
CA ASP A 176 13.20 23.88 -7.62
C ASP A 176 12.40 23.41 -6.41
N SER A 177 12.07 24.34 -5.51
CA SER A 177 11.37 24.04 -4.26
C SER A 177 9.95 23.49 -4.48
N ALA A 178 9.31 23.80 -5.61
CA ALA A 178 7.96 23.32 -5.91
C ALA A 178 7.98 21.93 -6.56
N THR A 179 8.85 21.71 -7.55
CA THR A 179 8.84 20.48 -8.36
C THR A 179 9.86 19.44 -7.90
N GLY A 180 10.87 19.84 -7.13
CA GLY A 180 12.02 19.02 -6.79
C GLY A 180 12.99 18.77 -7.96
N THR A 181 12.76 19.39 -9.12
CA THR A 181 13.62 19.25 -10.30
C THR A 181 15.00 19.82 -10.03
N ILE A 182 16.04 19.08 -10.42
CA ILE A 182 17.43 19.50 -10.25
C ILE A 182 17.89 20.31 -11.46
N TYR A 183 18.33 21.53 -11.18
CA TYR A 183 18.94 22.44 -12.14
C TYR A 183 20.40 22.68 -11.81
N HIS A 184 21.12 23.23 -12.77
CA HIS A 184 22.51 23.64 -12.60
C HIS A 184 22.72 24.90 -13.44
N PRO A 185 23.32 25.99 -12.92
CA PRO A 185 23.40 27.26 -13.64
C PRO A 185 24.02 27.10 -15.04
N LYS A 186 25.06 26.27 -15.13
CA LYS A 186 25.77 25.95 -16.38
C LYS A 186 25.16 24.78 -17.17
N PHE A 187 24.95 23.63 -16.52
CA PHE A 187 24.63 22.38 -17.22
C PHE A 187 23.15 22.10 -17.41
N ASN A 188 22.24 22.64 -16.59
CA ASN A 188 20.81 22.46 -16.77
C ASN A 188 20.16 23.74 -16.31
N PRO A 189 20.31 24.85 -17.07
CA PRO A 189 19.86 26.15 -16.62
C PRO A 189 18.34 26.09 -16.38
N PRO A 190 17.86 26.68 -15.28
CA PRO A 190 16.44 26.73 -15.00
C PRO A 190 15.69 27.52 -16.08
N PRO A 191 14.45 27.13 -16.42
CA PRO A 191 13.60 27.99 -17.22
C PRO A 191 13.27 29.28 -16.44
N PRO A 192 12.98 30.41 -17.12
CA PRO A 192 12.79 31.72 -16.47
C PRO A 192 11.76 31.73 -15.34
N ASP A 193 10.70 30.93 -15.47
CA ASP A 193 9.62 30.78 -14.50
C ASP A 193 10.03 29.98 -13.26
N ALA A 194 11.11 29.20 -13.30
CA ALA A 194 11.59 28.42 -12.15
C ALA A 194 12.65 29.16 -11.31
N VAL A 195 13.29 30.20 -11.86
CA VAL A 195 14.44 30.88 -11.25
C VAL A 195 14.15 31.36 -9.81
N HIS A 196 12.97 31.92 -9.57
CA HIS A 196 12.58 32.46 -8.27
C HIS A 196 12.27 31.39 -7.20
N ARG A 197 12.14 30.12 -7.60
CA ARG A 197 11.88 28.98 -6.70
C ARG A 197 13.13 28.13 -6.43
N LEU A 198 14.25 28.48 -7.02
CA LEU A 198 15.47 27.70 -6.89
C LEU A 198 16.11 27.88 -5.52
N VAL A 199 16.40 26.75 -4.89
CA VAL A 199 17.19 26.66 -3.68
C VAL A 199 18.44 25.82 -3.93
N TRP A 200 19.57 26.26 -3.38
CA TRP A 200 20.79 25.45 -3.39
C TRP A 200 20.61 24.24 -2.48
N ARG A 201 21.09 23.08 -2.92
CA ARG A 201 20.98 21.86 -2.11
C ARG A 201 21.91 21.97 -0.90
N THR A 202 21.34 21.95 0.30
CA THR A 202 22.08 22.01 1.57
C THR A 202 22.97 20.79 1.81
N ASP A 203 22.65 19.64 1.20
CA ASP A 203 23.40 18.39 1.34
C ASP A 203 24.66 18.31 0.47
N ASP A 204 24.89 19.30 -0.40
CA ASP A 204 25.98 19.29 -1.38
C ASP A 204 27.15 20.15 -0.90
N THR A 205 27.69 19.82 0.27
CA THR A 205 28.92 20.43 0.80
C THR A 205 30.16 19.65 0.34
N PRO A 206 31.34 20.30 0.24
CA PRO A 206 32.59 19.61 -0.10
C PRO A 206 32.84 18.37 0.76
N GLU A 207 32.58 18.45 2.07
CA GLU A 207 32.81 17.37 3.03
C GLU A 207 31.88 16.17 2.77
N VAL A 208 30.60 16.43 2.49
CA VAL A 208 29.62 15.38 2.18
C VAL A 208 29.96 14.71 0.84
N ILE A 209 30.39 15.48 -0.15
CA ILE A 209 30.79 14.96 -1.47
C ILE A 209 32.02 14.06 -1.34
N GLU A 210 33.05 14.51 -0.63
CA GLU A 210 34.27 13.73 -0.38
C GLU A 210 33.98 12.42 0.37
N SER A 211 33.11 12.47 1.38
CA SER A 211 32.65 11.29 2.10
C SER A 211 31.97 10.28 1.16
N ARG A 212 31.08 10.76 0.28
CA ARG A 212 30.38 9.90 -0.71
C ARG A 212 31.31 9.32 -1.76
N LEU A 213 32.30 10.09 -2.24
CA LEU A 213 33.33 9.60 -3.18
C LEU A 213 34.18 8.51 -2.55
N ARG A 214 34.69 8.74 -1.34
CA ARG A 214 35.49 7.76 -0.59
C ARG A 214 34.70 6.47 -0.35
N GLN A 215 33.45 6.58 0.07
CA GLN A 215 32.58 5.42 0.27
C GLN A 215 32.40 4.64 -1.03
N HIS A 216 32.15 5.33 -2.14
CA HIS A 216 31.97 4.71 -3.45
C HIS A 216 33.23 3.94 -3.89
N HIS A 217 34.41 4.56 -3.85
CA HIS A 217 35.66 3.85 -4.21
C HIS A 217 35.91 2.63 -3.32
N ALA A 218 35.58 2.72 -2.03
CA ALA A 218 35.78 1.62 -1.08
C ALA A 218 34.83 0.44 -1.31
N THR A 219 33.61 0.66 -1.80
CA THR A 219 32.57 -0.39 -1.87
C THR A 219 32.26 -0.88 -3.29
N MET A 220 32.50 -0.09 -4.34
CA MET A 220 32.00 -0.39 -5.69
C MET A 220 32.48 -1.75 -6.22
N GLN A 221 33.79 -2.01 -6.23
CA GLN A 221 34.31 -3.28 -6.75
C GLN A 221 33.80 -4.51 -5.97
N ARG A 222 33.69 -4.39 -4.65
CA ARG A 222 33.13 -5.45 -3.81
C ARG A 222 31.63 -5.66 -4.04
N THR A 223 30.91 -4.59 -4.40
CA THR A 223 29.48 -4.65 -4.73
C THR A 223 29.26 -5.35 -6.06
N LEU A 224 30.09 -5.08 -7.08
CA LEU A 224 30.02 -5.77 -8.37
C LEU A 224 30.35 -7.26 -8.26
N ALA A 225 31.28 -7.63 -7.39
CA ALA A 225 31.70 -9.02 -7.20
C ALA A 225 30.57 -9.96 -6.71
N GLU A 226 29.50 -9.41 -6.12
CA GLU A 226 28.32 -10.17 -5.68
C GLU A 226 27.42 -10.59 -6.87
N PHE A 227 27.52 -9.93 -8.04
CA PHE A 227 26.73 -10.22 -9.24
C PHE A 227 27.47 -11.11 -10.24
N LYS A 228 27.85 -12.32 -9.81
CA LYS A 228 28.60 -13.26 -10.67
C LYS A 228 27.79 -13.65 -11.90
N GLY A 229 28.41 -13.55 -13.08
CA GLY A 229 27.81 -13.96 -14.35
C GLY A 229 26.86 -12.95 -14.99
N VAL A 230 26.59 -11.81 -14.32
CA VAL A 230 25.77 -10.74 -14.92
C VAL A 230 26.65 -9.87 -15.82
N PRO A 231 26.28 -9.67 -17.11
CA PRO A 231 26.98 -8.75 -18.00
C PRO A 231 27.12 -7.36 -17.37
N THR A 232 28.34 -6.85 -17.29
CA THR A 232 28.64 -5.56 -16.67
C THR A 232 29.49 -4.69 -17.60
N ALA A 233 29.13 -3.40 -17.74
CA ALA A 233 29.90 -2.41 -18.49
C ALA A 233 30.23 -1.19 -17.64
N GLN A 234 31.48 -0.73 -17.71
CA GLN A 234 31.91 0.57 -17.21
C GLN A 234 31.91 1.56 -18.36
N ILE A 235 31.16 2.65 -18.24
CA ILE A 235 30.92 3.61 -19.31
C ILE A 235 31.40 4.98 -18.85
N ASP A 236 32.31 5.54 -19.63
CA ASP A 236 32.80 6.90 -19.45
C ASP A 236 31.67 7.91 -19.70
N SER A 237 31.34 8.66 -18.66
CA SER A 237 30.31 9.71 -18.66
C SER A 237 30.90 11.13 -18.66
N ALA A 238 32.20 11.29 -18.89
CA ALA A 238 32.89 12.58 -18.88
C ALA A 238 32.83 13.35 -20.20
N ARG A 239 32.39 12.70 -21.29
CA ARG A 239 32.34 13.27 -22.65
C ARG A 239 31.06 14.05 -22.92
N SER A 240 29.93 13.36 -23.07
CA SER A 240 28.63 13.99 -23.33
C SER A 240 27.47 13.13 -22.84
N ASP A 241 26.33 13.74 -22.55
CA ASP A 241 25.11 12.99 -22.16
C ASP A 241 24.67 12.02 -23.27
N LEU A 242 24.74 12.44 -24.54
CA LEU A 242 24.28 11.65 -25.69
C LEU A 242 25.24 10.52 -26.06
N ASP A 243 26.56 10.74 -26.04
CA ASP A 243 27.53 9.67 -26.28
C ASP A 243 27.46 8.63 -25.16
N THR A 244 27.34 9.08 -23.90
CA THR A 244 27.13 8.19 -22.75
C THR A 244 25.88 7.35 -22.96
N PHE A 245 24.75 7.98 -23.32
CA PHE A 245 23.51 7.28 -23.60
C PHE A 245 23.64 6.28 -24.76
N ALA A 246 24.31 6.65 -25.84
CA ALA A 246 24.53 5.78 -27.00
C ALA A 246 25.37 4.55 -26.61
N ASP A 247 26.46 4.73 -25.86
CA ASP A 247 27.32 3.65 -25.42
C ASP A 247 26.58 2.71 -24.44
N VAL A 248 25.71 3.26 -23.57
CA VAL A 248 24.83 2.45 -22.71
C VAL A 248 23.85 1.63 -23.55
N CYS A 249 23.26 2.24 -24.59
CA CYS A 249 22.31 1.54 -25.44
C CYS A 249 22.97 0.41 -26.23
N ASP A 250 24.15 0.66 -26.81
CA ASP A 250 24.90 -0.36 -27.55
C ASP A 250 25.17 -1.60 -26.66
N PHE A 251 25.49 -1.38 -25.38
CA PHE A 251 25.69 -2.47 -24.42
C PHE A 251 24.38 -3.19 -24.06
N VAL A 252 23.32 -2.45 -23.70
CA VAL A 252 22.02 -3.04 -23.32
C VAL A 252 21.42 -3.84 -24.48
N GLU A 253 21.49 -3.32 -25.70
CA GLU A 253 21.00 -4.00 -26.91
C GLU A 253 21.80 -5.28 -27.20
N ALA A 254 23.12 -5.29 -26.97
CA ALA A 254 23.93 -6.50 -27.10
C ALA A 254 23.55 -7.59 -26.08
N VAL A 255 23.20 -7.20 -24.85
CA VAL A 255 22.70 -8.15 -23.83
C VAL A 255 21.29 -8.63 -24.19
N ALA A 256 20.42 -7.72 -24.64
CA ALA A 256 19.07 -8.03 -25.07
C ALA A 256 19.06 -9.05 -26.23
N ALA A 257 19.98 -8.93 -27.18
CA ALA A 257 20.14 -9.89 -28.28
C ALA A 257 20.49 -11.30 -27.77
N ARG A 258 21.47 -11.42 -26.85
CA ARG A 258 21.83 -12.71 -26.23
C ARG A 258 20.68 -13.32 -25.43
N LYS A 259 19.93 -12.47 -24.72
CA LYS A 259 18.73 -12.89 -23.98
C LYS A 259 17.65 -13.42 -24.92
N LEU A 260 17.46 -12.78 -26.07
CA LEU A 260 16.53 -13.23 -27.11
C LEU A 260 16.94 -14.58 -27.70
N GLU A 261 18.23 -14.75 -28.02
CA GLU A 261 18.79 -16.01 -28.51
C GLU A 261 18.58 -17.16 -27.52
N ALA A 262 18.74 -16.90 -26.22
CA ALA A 262 18.53 -17.89 -25.16
C ALA A 262 17.05 -18.29 -24.96
N LEU A 263 16.08 -17.46 -25.36
CA LEU A 263 14.64 -17.70 -25.16
C LEU A 263 14.00 -18.54 -26.28
N GLY A 264 14.63 -18.64 -27.46
CA GLY A 264 14.10 -19.40 -28.62
C GLY A 264 12.81 -18.83 -29.25
N GLU A 265 12.32 -19.45 -30.33
CA GLU A 265 11.13 -18.99 -31.09
C GLU A 265 9.82 -19.02 -30.27
N GLU A 266 9.73 -19.92 -29.30
CA GLU A 266 8.53 -20.14 -28.48
C GLU A 266 8.39 -19.08 -27.36
N GLY A 267 9.51 -18.60 -26.81
CA GLY A 267 9.55 -17.46 -25.87
C GLY A 267 9.17 -16.14 -26.54
N LEU A 268 9.54 -15.98 -27.83
CA LEU A 268 9.25 -14.79 -28.64
C LEU A 268 7.74 -14.54 -28.83
N ARG A 269 6.97 -15.61 -29.06
CA ARG A 269 5.51 -15.55 -29.23
C ARG A 269 4.78 -15.12 -27.96
N ARG A 270 5.26 -15.54 -26.77
CA ARG A 270 4.68 -15.17 -25.47
C ARG A 270 4.91 -13.70 -25.12
N VAL A 271 6.12 -13.18 -25.34
CA VAL A 271 6.45 -11.77 -25.04
C VAL A 271 5.65 -10.82 -25.96
N SER A 272 5.51 -11.15 -27.25
CA SER A 272 4.76 -10.33 -28.20
C SER A 272 3.26 -10.26 -27.89
N THR A 273 2.65 -11.33 -27.37
CA THR A 273 1.21 -11.36 -27.03
C THR A 273 0.90 -10.67 -25.70
N GLU A 274 1.82 -10.66 -24.74
CA GLU A 274 1.65 -9.96 -23.46
C GLU A 274 1.75 -8.43 -23.59
N VAL A 275 2.60 -7.91 -24.48
CA VAL A 275 2.84 -6.46 -24.63
C VAL A 275 1.65 -5.73 -25.26
N ASP A 276 1.01 -6.31 -26.28
CA ASP A 276 -0.12 -5.67 -26.98
C ASP A 276 -1.42 -5.61 -26.15
N SER A 277 -1.59 -6.52 -25.19
CA SER A 277 -2.79 -6.57 -24.33
C SER A 277 -2.76 -5.60 -23.14
N ARG A 278 -1.59 -5.05 -22.78
CA ARG A 278 -1.36 -4.31 -21.51
C ARG A 278 -1.29 -2.79 -21.64
N LEU A 279 -1.38 -2.25 -22.87
CA LEU A 279 -1.25 -0.82 -23.16
C LEU A 279 -2.53 0.00 -22.97
N LYS A 280 -3.63 -0.56 -22.46
CA LYS A 280 -4.95 0.10 -22.49
C LYS A 280 -5.33 0.99 -21.30
N ASP A 281 -4.69 0.92 -20.14
CA ASP A 281 -5.16 1.70 -18.97
C ASP A 281 -4.02 2.23 -18.10
N VAL A 282 -3.58 3.48 -18.32
CA VAL A 282 -2.88 4.29 -17.28
C VAL A 282 -3.14 5.78 -17.53
N GLU A 283 -4.02 6.39 -16.73
CA GLU A 283 -4.05 7.84 -16.48
C GLU A 283 -4.11 8.08 -14.96
N VAL A 284 -3.20 8.90 -14.42
CA VAL A 284 -3.30 9.50 -13.08
C VAL A 284 -2.72 10.92 -13.14
N ALA A 285 -3.43 11.89 -12.55
CA ALA A 285 -2.90 13.21 -12.19
C ALA A 285 -3.49 13.70 -10.83
N PRO A 286 -2.83 14.65 -10.14
CA PRO A 286 -2.89 14.88 -8.67
C PRO A 286 -3.43 16.27 -8.24
N GLU A 287 -3.60 16.53 -6.93
CA GLU A 287 -3.69 17.87 -6.25
C GLU A 287 -3.59 17.67 -4.71
N GLU A 288 -2.58 18.16 -3.95
CA GLU A 288 -2.27 19.50 -3.36
C GLU A 288 -2.97 19.86 -2.02
N GLY A 289 -2.20 20.20 -0.97
CA GLY A 289 -2.63 21.10 0.13
C GLY A 289 -2.36 20.76 1.63
N GLU A 290 -1.31 21.38 2.20
CA GLU A 290 -1.06 21.87 3.59
C GLU A 290 -0.74 20.96 4.81
N GLY A 291 0.32 21.37 5.55
CA GLY A 291 0.95 20.73 6.74
C GLY A 291 0.49 21.25 8.13
N PRO A 292 1.18 20.96 9.26
CA PRO A 292 0.56 20.18 10.34
C PRO A 292 0.49 20.82 11.77
N ASP A 293 -0.32 20.22 12.65
CA ASP A 293 -0.56 20.49 14.09
C ASP A 293 -0.87 19.16 14.84
N ALA A 294 -0.99 19.11 16.17
CA ALA A 294 -1.43 17.94 16.94
C ALA A 294 -2.79 17.34 16.49
N GLY A 295 -3.66 18.15 15.87
CA GLY A 295 -4.82 17.67 15.11
C GLY A 295 -4.45 16.84 13.86
N THR A 296 -3.28 17.08 13.26
CA THR A 296 -2.74 16.39 12.08
C THR A 296 -2.29 14.97 12.40
N LEU A 297 -1.81 14.68 13.61
CA LEU A 297 -1.52 13.31 14.05
C LEU A 297 -2.80 12.48 14.23
N VAL A 298 -3.89 13.10 14.72
CA VAL A 298 -5.24 12.50 14.73
C VAL A 298 -5.80 12.36 13.31
N ALA A 299 -5.45 13.27 12.40
CA ALA A 299 -5.78 13.18 10.97
C ALA A 299 -4.94 12.13 10.23
N ALA A 300 -3.71 11.82 10.68
CA ALA A 300 -2.85 10.77 10.12
C ALA A 300 -3.46 9.39 10.39
N VAL A 301 -3.95 9.15 11.62
CA VAL A 301 -4.74 7.95 11.96
C VAL A 301 -6.04 7.87 11.14
N ARG A 302 -6.67 9.00 10.82
CA ARG A 302 -7.82 9.04 9.91
C ARG A 302 -7.44 8.86 8.42
N ARG A 303 -6.23 9.25 8.01
CA ARG A 303 -5.73 9.23 6.61
C ARG A 303 -5.19 7.87 6.17
N CYS A 304 -4.64 7.07 7.08
CA CYS A 304 -4.17 5.71 6.77
C CYS A 304 -5.29 4.74 6.37
N ASN A 305 -6.56 5.16 6.49
CA ASN A 305 -7.77 4.41 6.11
C ASN A 305 -7.96 4.09 4.61
N ARG A 306 -6.92 4.19 3.78
CA ARG A 306 -7.03 4.05 2.32
C ARG A 306 -6.24 2.90 1.68
N HIS A 307 -5.38 2.15 2.38
CA HIS A 307 -4.55 1.08 1.77
C HIS A 307 -4.61 -0.26 2.53
N ASP A 308 -4.56 -1.38 1.77
CA ASP A 308 -4.64 -2.77 2.26
C ASP A 308 -3.28 -3.30 2.74
N ILE A 309 -3.10 -3.45 4.05
CA ILE A 309 -1.83 -3.94 4.61
C ILE A 309 -1.68 -5.47 4.61
N ARG A 310 -2.69 -6.26 4.24
CA ARG A 310 -2.61 -7.75 4.25
C ARG A 310 -1.44 -8.27 3.40
N HIS A 311 -1.03 -7.49 2.40
CA HIS A 311 0.10 -7.77 1.51
C HIS A 311 1.47 -7.58 2.18
N TYR A 312 1.52 -6.91 3.32
CA TYR A 312 2.75 -6.45 3.96
C TYR A 312 3.02 -7.18 5.28
N LEU A 313 1.97 -7.57 6.01
CA LEU A 313 2.14 -8.19 7.34
C LEU A 313 2.91 -9.52 7.36
N PRO A 314 2.68 -10.46 6.41
CA PRO A 314 3.48 -11.68 6.31
C PRO A 314 4.94 -11.40 5.92
N VAL A 315 5.21 -10.21 5.37
CA VAL A 315 6.54 -9.78 4.89
C VAL A 315 7.35 -9.13 6.01
N TYR A 316 6.70 -8.53 7.02
CA TYR A 316 7.35 -7.75 8.08
C TYR A 316 7.59 -8.51 9.39
N MET A 317 6.81 -9.55 9.70
CA MET A 317 6.84 -10.22 11.01
C MET A 317 6.49 -11.70 10.86
N GLY A 318 7.39 -12.56 11.38
CA GLY A 318 7.53 -13.99 11.07
C GLY A 318 6.25 -14.82 11.07
N ASP A 319 6.02 -15.66 12.08
CA ASP A 319 4.79 -16.46 12.15
C ASP A 319 3.65 -15.72 12.89
N SER A 320 2.47 -16.32 12.94
CA SER A 320 1.29 -15.73 13.59
C SER A 320 1.50 -15.43 15.08
N GLN A 321 2.32 -16.24 15.78
CA GLN A 321 2.62 -16.04 17.19
C GLN A 321 3.60 -14.89 17.41
N GLU A 322 4.58 -14.73 16.52
CA GLU A 322 5.51 -13.60 16.56
C GLU A 322 4.79 -12.27 16.30
N ARG A 323 3.92 -12.23 15.29
CA ARG A 323 3.07 -11.06 15.01
C ARG A 323 2.18 -10.68 16.19
N THR A 324 1.58 -11.68 16.84
CA THR A 324 0.74 -11.48 18.01
C THR A 324 1.51 -10.85 19.16
N ARG A 325 2.69 -11.37 19.49
CA ARG A 325 3.53 -10.84 20.59
C ARG A 325 3.96 -9.39 20.35
N THR A 326 4.30 -9.03 19.12
CA THR A 326 4.70 -7.66 18.78
C THR A 326 3.52 -6.69 18.89
N LEU A 327 2.34 -7.10 18.42
CA LEU A 327 1.12 -6.28 18.53
C LEU A 327 0.67 -6.12 19.98
N GLU A 328 0.76 -7.17 20.80
CA GLU A 328 0.49 -7.10 22.23
C GLU A 328 1.39 -6.07 22.93
N GLY A 329 2.70 -6.09 22.65
CA GLY A 329 3.63 -5.09 23.21
C GLY A 329 3.27 -3.65 22.84
N LEU A 330 2.87 -3.42 21.58
CA LEU A 330 2.44 -2.10 21.09
C LEU A 330 1.13 -1.64 21.76
N VAL A 331 0.13 -2.53 21.84
CA VAL A 331 -1.14 -2.25 22.51
C VAL A 331 -0.89 -1.91 23.98
N GLN A 332 -0.03 -2.66 24.67
CA GLN A 332 0.32 -2.40 26.07
C GLN A 332 0.92 -1.00 26.27
N SER A 333 1.80 -0.57 25.37
CA SER A 333 2.37 0.79 25.39
C SER A 333 1.32 1.88 25.15
N LEU A 334 0.36 1.63 24.25
CA LEU A 334 -0.72 2.58 23.94
C LEU A 334 -1.77 2.67 25.05
N VAL A 335 -2.08 1.55 25.72
CA VAL A 335 -2.90 1.52 26.93
C VAL A 335 -2.20 2.31 28.05
N SER A 336 -0.88 2.10 28.23
CA SER A 336 -0.08 2.82 29.23
C SER A 336 -0.02 4.33 28.96
N ALA A 337 -0.11 4.74 27.70
CA ALA A 337 -0.17 6.13 27.27
C ALA A 337 -1.59 6.74 27.31
N GLY A 338 -2.60 5.99 27.75
CA GLY A 338 -4.00 6.45 27.85
C GLY A 338 -4.71 6.62 26.49
N VAL A 339 -4.18 5.99 25.43
CA VAL A 339 -4.74 6.06 24.07
C VAL A 339 -5.83 5.00 23.85
N ILE A 340 -5.76 3.87 24.58
CA ILE A 340 -6.67 2.72 24.45
C ILE A 340 -7.26 2.38 25.84
N ASP A 341 -8.59 2.19 25.88
CA ASP A 341 -9.36 1.93 27.10
C ASP A 341 -9.55 0.41 27.36
N GLY A 342 -8.65 -0.24 28.10
CA GLY A 342 -8.88 -1.58 28.72
C GLY A 342 -8.75 -2.84 27.83
N THR A 343 -8.96 -4.04 28.42
CA THR A 343 -8.46 -5.35 27.93
C THR A 343 -9.52 -6.43 27.59
N SER A 344 -9.50 -6.97 26.36
CA SER A 344 -9.91 -8.35 25.97
C SER A 344 -9.42 -8.73 24.54
N VAL A 345 -8.97 -9.98 24.26
CA VAL A 345 -8.32 -10.41 22.98
C VAL A 345 -9.23 -11.29 22.09
N ARG A 346 -9.14 -11.23 20.74
CA ARG A 346 -9.98 -11.99 19.77
C ARG A 346 -9.21 -12.66 18.59
N ASP A 347 -9.84 -13.67 17.93
CA ASP A 347 -9.39 -14.36 16.69
C ASP A 347 -10.49 -14.36 15.60
N GLU A 348 -10.08 -14.65 14.36
CA GLU A 348 -10.88 -14.83 13.15
C GLU A 348 -11.40 -16.28 12.94
N LEU A 349 -12.35 -16.45 12.00
CA LEU A 349 -12.93 -17.73 11.55
C LEU A 349 -12.09 -18.48 10.48
N GLN A 350 -10.90 -17.99 10.17
CA GLN A 350 -9.87 -18.65 9.36
C GLN A 350 -8.52 -18.59 10.09
N THR A 351 -7.49 -19.30 9.62
CA THR A 351 -6.16 -19.32 10.25
C THR A 351 -5.64 -17.88 10.42
N PRO A 352 -5.56 -17.35 11.66
CA PRO A 352 -5.43 -15.92 11.88
C PRO A 352 -4.02 -15.43 11.56
N LEU A 353 -3.93 -14.29 10.85
CA LEU A 353 -2.65 -13.63 10.59
C LEU A 353 -1.97 -13.20 11.90
N ALA A 354 -2.70 -12.63 12.85
CA ALA A 354 -2.22 -12.29 14.21
C ALA A 354 -3.41 -12.04 15.16
N ARG A 355 -3.19 -12.05 16.49
CA ARG A 355 -4.22 -11.70 17.50
C ARG A 355 -4.07 -10.26 18.00
N MET A 356 -5.17 -9.63 18.40
CA MET A 356 -5.18 -8.25 18.94
C MET A 356 -6.30 -8.04 19.97
N GLU A 357 -6.09 -7.05 20.85
CA GLU A 357 -7.05 -6.57 21.85
C GLU A 357 -8.23 -5.80 21.19
N ARG A 358 -9.44 -5.98 21.72
CA ARG A 358 -10.74 -5.52 21.19
C ARG A 358 -10.85 -4.00 21.18
N ALA A 359 -10.52 -3.34 22.28
CA ALA A 359 -10.56 -1.89 22.36
C ALA A 359 -9.54 -1.27 21.38
N ALA A 360 -8.41 -1.93 21.15
CA ALA A 360 -7.40 -1.54 20.19
C ALA A 360 -7.84 -1.65 18.72
N MET A 361 -8.73 -2.60 18.39
CA MET A 361 -9.13 -2.86 16.99
C MET A 361 -9.61 -1.60 16.24
N ILE A 362 -10.35 -0.71 16.90
CA ILE A 362 -10.86 0.51 16.26
C ILE A 362 -9.76 1.54 15.98
N HIS A 363 -8.65 1.49 16.73
CA HIS A 363 -7.50 2.37 16.56
C HIS A 363 -6.54 1.87 15.47
N PHE A 364 -6.62 0.58 15.11
CA PHE A 364 -5.79 -0.08 14.10
C PHE A 364 -6.54 -0.38 12.78
N GLY A 365 -7.82 0.00 12.71
CA GLY A 365 -8.72 -0.38 11.63
C GLY A 365 -8.51 0.42 10.33
N VAL A 366 -7.72 -0.20 9.44
CA VAL A 366 -7.73 -0.35 7.96
C VAL A 366 -6.32 -0.79 7.59
N THR A 367 -5.33 -0.18 8.22
CA THR A 367 -3.94 -0.22 7.80
C THR A 367 -3.08 -1.18 8.60
N LEU A 368 -3.57 -1.89 9.61
CA LEU A 368 -2.73 -2.85 10.32
C LEU A 368 -3.11 -4.32 10.11
N LEU A 369 -4.38 -4.69 9.89
CA LEU A 369 -4.72 -6.11 9.67
C LEU A 369 -5.89 -6.40 8.72
N GLN A 370 -6.69 -5.39 8.33
CA GLN A 370 -8.03 -5.63 7.78
C GLN A 370 -8.84 -6.68 8.58
N VAL A 371 -8.78 -6.69 9.92
CA VAL A 371 -9.57 -7.64 10.71
C VAL A 371 -10.99 -7.08 10.85
N PRO A 372 -12.00 -7.58 10.12
CA PRO A 372 -13.37 -7.25 10.44
C PRO A 372 -13.70 -7.73 11.85
N SER A 373 -14.31 -6.85 12.63
CA SER A 373 -14.88 -7.26 13.91
C SER A 373 -16.10 -8.13 13.63
N HIS A 374 -16.02 -9.40 14.01
CA HIS A 374 -17.13 -10.34 13.86
C HIS A 374 -18.05 -10.27 15.08
N GLY A 375 -19.34 -10.39 14.83
CA GLY A 375 -20.36 -10.54 15.87
C GLY A 375 -21.48 -11.45 15.41
N VAL A 376 -22.25 -11.93 16.37
CA VAL A 376 -23.47 -12.68 16.17
C VAL A 376 -24.63 -11.84 16.67
N HIS A 377 -25.73 -11.83 15.93
CA HIS A 377 -26.95 -11.13 16.32
C HIS A 377 -28.15 -12.05 16.13
N VAL A 378 -29.06 -12.09 17.10
CA VAL A 378 -30.21 -12.99 17.09
C VAL A 378 -31.51 -12.20 17.03
N ASN A 379 -32.21 -12.30 15.90
CA ASN A 379 -33.60 -11.84 15.79
C ASN A 379 -34.50 -12.89 16.44
N GLY A 380 -34.85 -12.68 17.71
CA GLY A 380 -35.85 -13.50 18.40
C GLY A 380 -37.24 -13.02 18.07
N TYR A 381 -38.07 -13.81 17.38
CA TYR A 381 -39.39 -13.36 16.93
C TYR A 381 -40.50 -14.37 17.22
N THR A 382 -41.73 -13.87 17.33
CA THR A 382 -42.94 -14.70 17.31
C THR A 382 -43.61 -14.58 15.95
N ALA A 383 -44.15 -15.69 15.47
CA ALA A 383 -44.80 -15.78 14.18
C ALA A 383 -46.27 -16.13 14.34
N ILE A 384 -47.10 -15.64 13.43
CA ILE A 384 -48.51 -16.00 13.30
C ILE A 384 -48.73 -16.72 11.98
N LYS A 385 -49.75 -17.57 11.93
CA LYS A 385 -50.17 -18.17 10.67
C LYS A 385 -50.90 -17.13 9.81
N VAL A 386 -50.49 -17.02 8.55
CA VAL A 386 -51.13 -16.19 7.53
C VAL A 386 -51.68 -17.07 6.41
N ASN A 387 -52.53 -16.51 5.55
CA ASN A 387 -53.17 -17.22 4.43
C ASN A 387 -53.89 -18.52 4.87
N GLY A 388 -54.77 -18.42 5.87
CA GLY A 388 -55.61 -19.56 6.29
C GLY A 388 -54.87 -20.69 7.04
N GLY A 389 -53.56 -20.58 7.27
CA GLY A 389 -52.80 -21.57 8.03
C GLY A 389 -51.55 -22.11 7.33
N ASP A 390 -51.37 -21.77 6.05
CA ASP A 390 -50.39 -22.41 5.17
C ASP A 390 -48.96 -21.92 5.42
N TRP A 391 -48.78 -20.70 5.93
CA TRP A 391 -47.46 -20.09 6.11
C TRP A 391 -47.37 -19.35 7.43
N TRP A 392 -46.19 -19.38 8.05
CA TRP A 392 -45.89 -18.58 9.23
C TRP A 392 -45.23 -17.27 8.79
N ARG A 393 -45.72 -16.16 9.34
CA ARG A 393 -45.12 -14.84 9.15
C ARG A 393 -44.72 -14.27 10.50
N PRO A 394 -43.48 -13.77 10.65
CA PRO A 394 -43.11 -13.00 11.83
C PRO A 394 -44.10 -11.84 12.06
N HIS A 395 -44.44 -11.55 13.31
CA HIS A 395 -45.32 -10.40 13.62
C HIS A 395 -44.78 -9.50 14.74
N LYS A 396 -44.08 -10.08 15.71
CA LYS A 396 -43.39 -9.34 16.78
C LYS A 396 -41.95 -9.85 16.93
N VAL A 397 -41.08 -8.97 17.40
CA VAL A 397 -39.67 -9.24 17.69
C VAL A 397 -39.34 -8.85 19.12
N TRP A 398 -38.53 -9.65 19.80
CA TRP A 398 -37.97 -9.35 21.10
C TRP A 398 -36.76 -8.44 20.93
N LEU A 399 -36.76 -7.31 21.64
CA LEU A 399 -35.64 -6.38 21.72
C LEU A 399 -35.20 -6.22 23.17
N GLY A 400 -33.91 -6.28 23.42
CA GLY A 400 -33.33 -5.98 24.74
C GLY A 400 -33.03 -4.49 24.89
N VAL A 401 -33.33 -3.90 26.04
CA VAL A 401 -32.82 -2.57 26.42
C VAL A 401 -31.46 -2.76 27.05
N ARG A 402 -30.41 -2.24 26.40
CA ARG A 402 -29.01 -2.43 26.87
C ARG A 402 -28.82 -1.83 28.25
N SER A 403 -28.03 -2.50 29.11
CA SER A 403 -27.71 -1.99 30.44
C SER A 403 -27.12 -0.59 30.40
N MET A 404 -27.48 0.25 31.38
CA MET A 404 -26.89 1.57 31.56
C MET A 404 -25.40 1.52 31.88
N SER A 405 -24.91 0.37 32.34
CA SER A 405 -23.50 0.11 32.65
C SER A 405 -22.63 -0.17 31.40
N LYS A 406 -23.24 -0.40 30.23
CA LYS A 406 -22.50 -0.72 29.00
C LYS A 406 -21.71 0.48 28.48
N ALA A 407 -20.45 0.22 28.15
CA ALA A 407 -19.55 1.23 27.56
C ALA A 407 -20.00 1.78 26.20
N THR A 408 -20.85 1.06 25.46
CA THR A 408 -21.37 1.48 24.16
C THR A 408 -22.89 1.36 24.12
N TYR A 409 -23.54 2.44 23.69
CA TYR A 409 -25.00 2.54 23.50
C TYR A 409 -25.83 2.12 24.75
N PRO A 410 -25.56 2.65 25.95
CA PRO A 410 -26.35 2.35 27.14
C PRO A 410 -27.82 2.78 26.95
N GLY A 411 -28.77 1.94 27.38
CA GLY A 411 -30.21 2.22 27.32
C GLY A 411 -30.85 2.16 25.91
N LEU A 412 -30.09 1.88 24.86
CA LEU A 412 -30.66 1.70 23.51
C LEU A 412 -31.19 0.28 23.31
N LEU A 413 -32.15 0.14 22.39
CA LEU A 413 -32.66 -1.15 21.94
C LEU A 413 -31.60 -1.93 21.17
N ASP A 414 -31.46 -3.22 21.49
CA ASP A 414 -30.63 -4.21 20.84
C ASP A 414 -31.45 -5.44 20.49
N GLN A 415 -30.81 -6.39 19.81
CA GLN A 415 -31.40 -7.68 19.49
C GLN A 415 -31.72 -8.51 20.75
N LEU A 416 -32.42 -9.64 20.59
CA LEU A 416 -32.67 -10.56 21.71
C LEU A 416 -31.36 -10.99 22.37
N ALA A 417 -30.35 -11.31 21.56
CA ALA A 417 -28.99 -11.56 22.02
C ALA A 417 -27.98 -11.08 20.96
N ALA A 418 -26.88 -10.47 21.40
CA ALA A 418 -25.88 -9.92 20.49
C ALA A 418 -24.47 -9.82 21.11
N GLY A 419 -23.62 -10.78 20.78
CA GLY A 419 -22.23 -10.80 21.21
C GLY A 419 -21.24 -10.59 20.08
N GLY A 420 -20.07 -10.06 20.41
CA GLY A 420 -18.95 -10.14 19.48
C GLY A 420 -18.27 -11.50 19.56
N LEU A 421 -17.68 -11.97 18.46
CA LEU A 421 -17.04 -13.29 18.42
C LEU A 421 -15.69 -13.29 19.18
N SER A 422 -15.55 -14.21 20.13
CA SER A 422 -14.32 -14.43 20.90
C SER A 422 -13.36 -15.39 20.20
N SER A 423 -12.06 -15.30 20.53
CA SER A 423 -11.04 -16.20 19.97
C SER A 423 -11.33 -17.66 20.30
N GLY A 424 -11.16 -18.55 19.30
CA GLY A 424 -11.26 -20.01 19.48
C GLY A 424 -12.69 -20.57 19.65
N VAL A 425 -13.72 -19.73 19.50
CA VAL A 425 -15.13 -20.12 19.62
C VAL A 425 -15.78 -20.08 18.24
N SER A 426 -16.52 -21.13 17.86
CA SER A 426 -17.28 -21.13 16.60
C SER A 426 -18.47 -20.15 16.67
N LEU A 427 -18.96 -19.68 15.52
CA LEU A 427 -20.17 -18.83 15.46
C LEU A 427 -21.37 -19.48 16.16
N LYS A 428 -21.50 -20.81 16.04
CA LYS A 428 -22.61 -21.57 16.64
C LYS A 428 -22.48 -21.66 18.16
N GLU A 429 -21.29 -21.91 18.67
CA GLU A 429 -21.05 -21.92 20.12
C GLU A 429 -21.24 -20.52 20.71
N ASN A 430 -20.77 -19.48 20.01
CA ASN A 430 -20.91 -18.10 20.46
C ASN A 430 -22.39 -17.71 20.54
N VAL A 431 -23.17 -17.89 19.47
CA VAL A 431 -24.58 -17.50 19.46
C VAL A 431 -25.41 -18.25 20.51
N VAL A 432 -25.12 -19.54 20.75
CA VAL A 432 -25.79 -20.30 21.81
C VAL A 432 -25.44 -19.75 23.19
N ARG A 433 -24.17 -19.39 23.42
CA ARG A 433 -23.72 -18.78 24.67
C ARG A 433 -24.41 -17.42 24.90
N GLU A 434 -24.37 -16.50 23.94
CA GLU A 434 -25.00 -15.18 24.08
C GLU A 434 -26.51 -15.28 24.31
N CYS A 435 -27.18 -16.23 23.62
CA CYS A 435 -28.61 -16.51 23.84
C CYS A 435 -28.91 -16.92 25.30
N MET A 436 -28.03 -17.71 25.90
CA MET A 436 -28.18 -18.18 27.28
C MET A 436 -27.80 -17.10 28.29
N GLU A 437 -26.70 -16.38 28.07
CA GLU A 437 -26.17 -15.38 29.01
C GLU A 437 -27.02 -14.11 29.02
N GLU A 438 -27.33 -13.54 27.86
CA GLU A 438 -28.02 -12.24 27.78
C GLU A 438 -29.54 -12.38 27.98
N ALA A 439 -30.15 -13.47 27.46
CA ALA A 439 -31.61 -13.62 27.36
C ALA A 439 -32.18 -14.90 27.99
N SER A 440 -31.33 -15.72 28.62
CA SER A 440 -31.73 -16.97 29.27
C SER A 440 -32.52 -17.93 28.36
N VAL A 441 -32.23 -17.91 27.06
CA VAL A 441 -32.86 -18.80 26.08
C VAL A 441 -32.37 -20.23 26.29
N PRO A 442 -33.27 -21.19 26.57
CA PRO A 442 -32.88 -22.58 26.78
C PRO A 442 -32.17 -23.22 25.58
N LEU A 443 -31.22 -24.11 25.86
CA LEU A 443 -30.54 -24.92 24.84
C LEU A 443 -31.49 -25.68 23.90
N SER A 444 -32.69 -26.05 24.38
CA SER A 444 -33.72 -26.69 23.55
C SER A 444 -34.14 -25.84 22.36
N PHE A 445 -34.07 -24.51 22.48
CA PHE A 445 -34.39 -23.56 21.41
C PHE A 445 -33.16 -23.16 20.60
N SER A 446 -32.03 -22.88 21.25
CA SER A 446 -30.84 -22.33 20.57
C SER A 446 -29.92 -23.37 19.91
N LYS A 447 -29.95 -24.66 20.31
CA LYS A 447 -29.00 -25.69 19.81
C LYS A 447 -29.01 -25.89 18.29
N ASN A 448 -30.16 -25.63 17.65
CA ASN A 448 -30.39 -25.84 16.22
C ASN A 448 -30.59 -24.53 15.47
N ILE A 449 -30.23 -23.39 16.07
CA ILE A 449 -30.30 -22.10 15.41
C ILE A 449 -29.47 -22.11 14.13
N LEU A 450 -30.06 -21.62 13.04
CA LEU A 450 -29.43 -21.56 11.73
C LEU A 450 -29.12 -20.10 11.37
N PRO A 451 -28.01 -19.84 10.66
CA PRO A 451 -27.71 -18.51 10.18
C PRO A 451 -28.75 -18.10 9.13
N ALA A 452 -29.27 -16.88 9.26
CA ALA A 452 -30.25 -16.30 8.36
C ALA A 452 -29.62 -15.38 7.30
N GLY A 453 -28.41 -14.89 7.56
CA GLY A 453 -27.68 -14.01 6.66
C GLY A 453 -26.45 -13.38 7.32
N GLN A 454 -25.93 -12.34 6.68
CA GLN A 454 -24.79 -11.59 7.19
C GLN A 454 -24.91 -10.13 6.79
N VAL A 455 -24.77 -9.21 7.73
CA VAL A 455 -24.72 -7.78 7.48
C VAL A 455 -23.28 -7.30 7.63
N SER A 456 -22.78 -6.54 6.66
CA SER A 456 -21.44 -5.96 6.73
C SER A 456 -21.48 -4.47 6.41
N TYR A 457 -20.79 -3.69 7.22
CA TYR A 457 -20.71 -2.25 7.04
C TYR A 457 -19.37 -1.73 7.58
N ARG A 458 -18.99 -0.58 7.05
CA ARG A 458 -17.78 0.13 7.42
C ARG A 458 -18.16 1.51 7.93
N TYR A 459 -17.62 1.90 9.07
CA TYR A 459 -17.95 3.17 9.71
C TYR A 459 -16.69 3.81 10.29
N SER A 460 -16.64 5.14 10.22
CA SER A 460 -15.56 5.92 10.81
C SER A 460 -16.03 6.53 12.13
N THR A 461 -15.12 6.59 13.08
CA THR A 461 -15.29 7.31 14.34
C THR A 461 -14.11 8.24 14.55
N ARG A 462 -14.15 9.06 15.60
CA ARG A 462 -12.99 9.86 15.99
C ARG A 462 -11.77 8.99 16.36
N LYS A 463 -11.99 7.73 16.77
CA LYS A 463 -10.95 6.75 17.18
C LYS A 463 -10.31 6.01 15.98
N GLY A 464 -10.97 5.95 14.82
CA GLY A 464 -10.49 5.27 13.62
C GLY A 464 -11.62 4.72 12.74
N LEU A 465 -11.29 3.95 11.70
CA LEU A 465 -12.27 3.26 10.84
C LEU A 465 -12.46 1.82 11.33
N SER A 466 -13.67 1.29 11.23
CA SER A 466 -13.96 -0.09 11.61
C SER A 466 -14.84 -0.74 10.56
N THR A 467 -14.53 -1.99 10.25
CA THR A 467 -15.40 -2.87 9.46
C THR A 467 -16.02 -3.88 10.41
N LYS A 468 -17.35 -4.02 10.34
CA LYS A 468 -18.11 -5.02 11.10
C LYS A 468 -18.67 -6.05 10.15
N ILE A 469 -18.60 -7.30 10.58
CA ILE A 469 -19.31 -8.41 9.95
C ILE A 469 -20.21 -9.03 11.03
N LEU A 470 -21.52 -8.89 10.85
CA LEU A 470 -22.52 -9.38 11.76
C LEU A 470 -23.19 -10.60 11.14
N THR A 471 -22.93 -11.78 11.67
CA THR A 471 -23.67 -12.98 11.29
C THR A 471 -25.04 -12.91 11.96
N VAL A 472 -26.09 -12.91 11.14
CA VAL A 472 -27.47 -12.78 11.59
C VAL A 472 -28.06 -14.17 11.75
N PHE A 473 -28.70 -14.40 12.89
CA PHE A 473 -29.46 -15.61 13.20
C PHE A 473 -30.91 -15.23 13.46
N ASP A 474 -31.82 -16.08 13.01
CA ASP A 474 -33.24 -15.92 13.26
C ASP A 474 -33.69 -17.05 14.19
N LEU A 475 -34.36 -16.71 15.28
CA LEU A 475 -34.88 -17.66 16.26
C LEU A 475 -36.38 -17.42 16.46
N GLN A 476 -37.20 -18.34 15.94
CA GLN A 476 -38.61 -18.33 16.25
C GLN A 476 -38.83 -18.83 17.68
N LEU A 477 -39.51 -18.03 18.49
CA LEU A 477 -39.82 -18.34 19.88
C LEU A 477 -41.33 -18.57 20.07
N PRO A 478 -41.72 -19.42 21.03
CA PRO A 478 -43.11 -19.55 21.46
C PRO A 478 -43.68 -18.22 21.95
N GLU A 479 -45.00 -18.02 21.83
CA GLU A 479 -45.66 -16.80 22.32
C GLU A 479 -45.62 -16.65 23.85
N ASP A 480 -45.54 -17.77 24.57
CA ASP A 480 -45.45 -17.84 26.03
C ASP A 480 -44.01 -17.74 26.56
N PHE A 481 -43.01 -17.73 25.67
CA PHE A 481 -41.63 -17.53 26.07
C PHE A 481 -41.36 -16.06 26.42
N VAL A 482 -40.83 -15.83 27.63
CA VAL A 482 -40.42 -14.50 28.11
C VAL A 482 -38.93 -14.55 28.45
N PRO A 483 -38.06 -13.84 27.71
CA PRO A 483 -36.65 -13.76 28.03
C PRO A 483 -36.41 -12.96 29.32
N PHE A 484 -35.33 -13.28 30.02
CA PHE A 484 -34.87 -12.50 31.18
C PHE A 484 -33.36 -12.40 31.20
N ASN A 485 -32.87 -11.30 31.79
CA ASN A 485 -31.46 -10.98 31.87
C ASN A 485 -30.71 -12.03 32.72
N GLY A 486 -29.74 -12.73 32.12
CA GLY A 486 -28.96 -13.77 32.79
C GLY A 486 -27.64 -13.29 33.40
N ASP A 487 -27.03 -12.22 32.87
CA ASP A 487 -25.65 -11.83 33.18
C ASP A 487 -25.47 -10.35 33.56
N GLY A 488 -26.54 -9.54 33.52
CA GLY A 488 -26.50 -8.12 33.83
C GLY A 488 -26.42 -7.19 32.61
N GLU A 489 -26.35 -7.73 31.39
CA GLU A 489 -26.08 -6.91 30.20
C GLU A 489 -27.31 -6.21 29.60
N VAL A 490 -28.52 -6.61 30.00
CA VAL A 490 -29.83 -6.11 29.52
C VAL A 490 -30.70 -5.63 30.69
N GLU A 491 -31.21 -4.39 30.67
CA GLU A 491 -32.13 -3.91 31.73
C GLU A 491 -33.49 -4.62 31.67
N GLU A 492 -34.07 -4.71 30.47
CA GLU A 492 -35.38 -5.31 30.24
C GLU A 492 -35.54 -5.79 28.79
N PHE A 493 -36.49 -6.68 28.55
CA PHE A 493 -36.88 -7.13 27.22
C PHE A 493 -38.26 -6.62 26.84
N ARG A 494 -38.42 -6.20 25.59
CA ARG A 494 -39.69 -5.72 25.02
C ARG A 494 -40.07 -6.55 23.80
N LEU A 495 -41.28 -7.07 23.79
CA LEU A 495 -41.85 -7.73 22.62
C LEU A 495 -42.64 -6.70 21.82
N VAL A 496 -42.11 -6.30 20.66
CA VAL A 496 -42.64 -5.18 19.88
C VAL A 496 -43.12 -5.64 18.49
N PRO A 497 -44.19 -5.06 17.93
CA PRO A 497 -44.56 -5.25 16.53
C PRO A 497 -43.38 -4.88 15.61
N ILE A 498 -43.17 -5.65 14.54
CA ILE A 498 -42.00 -5.48 13.65
C ILE A 498 -41.94 -4.07 13.04
N LYS A 499 -43.09 -3.49 12.67
CA LYS A 499 -43.16 -2.12 12.15
C LYS A 499 -42.69 -1.09 13.18
N GLU A 500 -43.13 -1.24 14.43
CA GLU A 500 -42.71 -0.38 15.52
C GLU A 500 -41.22 -0.56 15.86
N ALA A 501 -40.70 -1.79 15.76
CA ALA A 501 -39.27 -2.06 15.92
C ALA A 501 -38.42 -1.29 14.90
N LEU A 502 -38.82 -1.30 13.62
CA LEU A 502 -38.14 -0.55 12.56
C LEU A 502 -38.16 0.96 12.81
N ASP A 503 -39.25 1.48 13.38
CA ASP A 503 -39.39 2.91 13.69
C ASP A 503 -38.67 3.32 14.98
N SER A 504 -38.36 2.40 15.89
CA SER A 504 -37.87 2.70 17.25
C SER A 504 -36.39 2.41 17.49
N ILE A 505 -35.77 1.52 16.71
CA ILE A 505 -34.35 1.20 16.90
C ILE A 505 -33.47 2.37 16.46
N ARG A 506 -32.53 2.73 17.33
CA ARG A 506 -31.55 3.81 17.11
C ARG A 506 -30.12 3.31 17.21
N GLN A 507 -29.91 2.11 17.76
CA GLN A 507 -28.60 1.47 17.84
C GLN A 507 -28.19 1.04 16.42
N PRO A 508 -27.09 1.58 15.85
CA PRO A 508 -26.82 1.47 14.42
C PRO A 508 -26.69 0.03 13.90
N ASN A 509 -26.06 -0.86 14.67
CA ASN A 509 -25.81 -2.24 14.25
C ASN A 509 -27.13 -3.02 14.21
N CYS A 510 -27.95 -2.85 15.25
CA CYS A 510 -29.26 -3.44 15.44
C CYS A 510 -30.23 -2.95 14.35
N ALA A 511 -30.18 -1.66 14.00
CA ALA A 511 -30.98 -1.11 12.90
C ALA A 511 -30.69 -1.83 11.58
N LEU A 512 -29.41 -2.02 11.23
CA LEU A 512 -29.03 -2.72 10.00
C LEU A 512 -29.45 -4.19 10.01
N VAL A 513 -29.32 -4.89 11.14
CA VAL A 513 -29.81 -6.27 11.29
C VAL A 513 -31.33 -6.35 11.17
N MET A 514 -32.07 -5.35 11.67
CA MET A 514 -33.52 -5.30 11.51
C MET A 514 -33.98 -4.93 10.11
N ILE A 515 -33.24 -4.09 9.39
CA ILE A 515 -33.50 -3.83 7.97
C ILE A 515 -33.26 -5.12 7.16
N ASP A 516 -32.19 -5.86 7.44
CA ASP A 516 -31.94 -7.18 6.84
C ASP A 516 -33.09 -8.17 7.14
N PHE A 517 -33.58 -8.21 8.37
CA PHE A 517 -34.76 -9.00 8.75
C PHE A 517 -36.02 -8.57 7.97
N ALA A 518 -36.27 -7.27 7.86
CA ALA A 518 -37.41 -6.73 7.14
C ALA A 518 -37.37 -7.04 5.64
N LEU A 519 -36.20 -7.00 5.01
CA LEU A 519 -35.99 -7.40 3.62
C LEU A 519 -36.27 -8.90 3.44
N ARG A 520 -35.65 -9.77 4.25
CA ARG A 520 -35.80 -11.23 4.15
C ARG A 520 -37.23 -11.72 4.38
N HIS A 521 -37.99 -11.02 5.23
CA HIS A 521 -39.37 -11.38 5.59
C HIS A 521 -40.44 -10.56 4.87
N GLY A 522 -40.06 -9.77 3.85
CA GLY A 522 -41.00 -9.08 2.97
C GLY A 522 -41.77 -7.93 3.62
N PHE A 523 -41.17 -7.26 4.60
CA PHE A 523 -41.69 -6.01 5.17
C PHE A 523 -41.25 -4.78 4.39
N VAL A 524 -40.16 -4.89 3.62
CA VAL A 524 -39.77 -3.95 2.55
C VAL A 524 -40.06 -4.63 1.21
N LYS A 525 -40.75 -3.93 0.30
CA LYS A 525 -41.21 -4.52 -0.97
C LYS A 525 -40.16 -4.32 -2.05
N ALA A 526 -40.10 -5.26 -2.99
CA ALA A 526 -39.18 -5.17 -4.14
C ALA A 526 -39.42 -3.93 -5.03
N ASP A 527 -40.65 -3.40 -5.03
CA ASP A 527 -41.03 -2.21 -5.79
C ASP A 527 -40.70 -0.89 -5.06
N ASP A 528 -40.21 -0.94 -3.83
CA ASP A 528 -39.78 0.26 -3.10
C ASP A 528 -38.50 0.81 -3.76
N ALA A 529 -38.43 2.13 -3.95
CA ALA A 529 -37.38 2.79 -4.73
C ALA A 529 -35.94 2.48 -4.24
N ASP A 530 -35.78 2.30 -2.93
CA ASP A 530 -34.49 2.07 -2.28
C ASP A 530 -34.16 0.58 -2.07
N TYR A 531 -35.04 -0.35 -2.48
CA TYR A 531 -34.90 -1.79 -2.18
C TYR A 531 -33.55 -2.37 -2.64
N LEU A 532 -33.17 -2.10 -3.90
CA LEU A 532 -31.91 -2.60 -4.48
C LEU A 532 -30.69 -1.98 -3.80
N GLU A 533 -30.76 -0.69 -3.45
CA GLU A 533 -29.67 0.00 -2.75
C GLU A 533 -29.49 -0.55 -1.34
N LEU A 534 -30.58 -0.83 -0.61
CA LEU A 534 -30.53 -1.44 0.71
C LEU A 534 -29.92 -2.86 0.66
N CYS A 535 -30.33 -3.69 -0.31
CA CYS A 535 -29.74 -5.02 -0.51
C CYS A 535 -28.24 -4.96 -0.75
N HIS A 536 -27.77 -3.99 -1.55
CA HIS A 536 -26.34 -3.81 -1.83
C HIS A 536 -25.59 -3.27 -0.61
N SER A 537 -26.13 -2.22 0.02
CA SER A 537 -25.47 -1.47 1.10
C SER A 537 -25.28 -2.30 2.36
N LEU A 538 -26.19 -3.24 2.66
CA LEU A 538 -26.06 -4.17 3.78
C LEU A 538 -24.92 -5.19 3.61
N ARG A 539 -24.28 -5.23 2.44
CA ARG A 539 -23.14 -6.12 2.11
C ARG A 539 -21.87 -5.35 1.72
N ALA A 540 -21.94 -4.02 1.69
CA ALA A 540 -20.88 -3.15 1.17
C ALA A 540 -19.64 -3.06 2.08
N GLY A 541 -19.73 -3.49 3.34
CA GLY A 541 -18.56 -3.57 4.24
C GLY A 541 -17.62 -4.73 3.91
N HIS A 542 -18.09 -5.73 3.17
CA HIS A 542 -17.29 -6.88 2.75
C HIS A 542 -16.51 -6.51 1.49
N VAL A 543 -15.18 -6.57 1.55
CA VAL A 543 -14.33 -6.54 0.36
C VAL A 543 -13.93 -8.00 0.10
N PRO A 544 -14.67 -8.75 -0.74
CA PRO A 544 -14.22 -10.06 -1.15
C PRO A 544 -13.06 -9.87 -2.14
N GLN A 545 -11.83 -10.03 -1.66
CA GLN A 545 -10.64 -10.43 -2.42
C GLN A 545 -9.71 -11.21 -1.50
#